data_AF-A0A6L5BA87-F1
#
_entry.id   AF-A0A6L5BA87-F1
#
_cell.length_a   1.000
_cell.length_b   1.000
_cell.length_c   1.000
_cell.angle_alpha   90.00
_cell.angle_beta   90.00
_cell.angle_gamma   90.00
#
_symmetry.space_group_name_H-M   'P 1'
#
loop_
_entity.id
_entity.type
_entity.pdbx_description
1 polymer ?
#
loop_
_entity_poly.entity_id
_entity_poly.type
_entity_poly.pdbx_seq_one_letter_code
_entity_poly.pdbx_strand_id
1 'polypeptide(L)'
;MLMIYMQQQQQYVTTNHDDGHSLLLKLSENDPLFHKKKKLLQLLGISPDECIHLKAPYTAVVLNSVLDQLLQKARIMTFNEVDLYFDATDVIQLVKFNNPRNELEALHSVLLLIDNSILSAKHLRVDVLQDLREMILDKINALGNKIRQDTVLAQNVSCDKETCLLQWGEGAGVQTKLDIAYVEGAGRGAIARENLKAGDIALEIPVTVIISEEAVHKSDMFPILEKFEGITSETMLLLWSMKEKHNRDSNFKFYFDALPAVFNTGLSFGVDALLELDGTLLLEEIVQAKEHLRSQYDELFPALYHDHPDIFPPDLYTWEHFLWACELWYSNSMKVVFPDERFQTCLVPVAGFLNHSVCLNFASVVVIFNPVYNLKLPT
;
A
#
# COMPACT_ATOMS: atom_id res chain seq x y z
N MET A 1 -5.25 15.29 -4.19
CA MET A 1 -3.98 14.59 -4.47
C MET A 1 -3.72 13.58 -3.35
N LEU A 2 -4.03 12.29 -3.56
CA LEU A 2 -3.74 11.23 -2.58
C LEU A 2 -2.24 10.92 -2.60
N MET A 3 -1.52 11.51 -1.65
CA MET A 3 -0.15 11.11 -1.33
C MET A 3 -0.18 9.73 -0.67
N ILE A 4 -0.05 8.68 -1.47
CA ILE A 4 0.43 7.39 -0.98
C ILE A 4 1.85 7.65 -0.50
N TYR A 5 2.02 7.72 0.82
CA TYR A 5 3.32 7.85 1.47
C TYR A 5 4.23 6.75 0.90
N MET A 6 5.28 7.17 0.19
CA MET A 6 6.41 6.29 -0.06
C MET A 6 6.95 5.89 1.31
N GLN A 7 6.91 4.60 1.65
CA GLN A 7 7.82 4.08 2.66
C GLN A 7 9.22 4.52 2.21
N GLN A 8 9.84 5.42 2.97
CA GLN A 8 11.25 5.69 2.80
C GLN A 8 11.95 4.33 2.94
N GLN A 9 12.71 3.93 1.91
CA GLN A 9 13.60 2.77 2.01
C GLN A 9 14.58 3.05 3.16
N GLN A 10 14.26 2.57 4.36
CA GLN A 10 15.20 2.54 5.46
C GLN A 10 16.29 1.53 5.08
N GLN A 11 17.54 1.97 5.03
CA GLN A 11 18.67 1.08 4.84
C GLN A 11 18.91 0.30 6.14
N TYR A 12 18.57 -0.99 6.12
CA TYR A 12 18.90 -1.93 7.18
C TYR A 12 20.29 -2.50 6.92
N VAL A 13 21.16 -2.48 7.93
CA VAL A 13 22.52 -3.04 7.82
C VAL A 13 22.72 -4.08 8.91
N THR A 14 23.11 -5.27 8.50
CA THR A 14 23.43 -6.39 9.41
C THR A 14 24.89 -6.76 9.24
N THR A 15 25.67 -6.77 10.33
CA THR A 15 27.07 -7.19 10.32
C THR A 15 27.27 -8.40 11.22
N ASN A 16 27.90 -9.45 10.68
CA ASN A 16 28.30 -10.63 11.43
C ASN A 16 29.78 -10.50 11.79
N HIS A 17 30.09 -10.33 13.07
CA HIS A 17 31.45 -10.47 13.60
C HIS A 17 31.55 -11.75 14.44
N ASP A 18 32.75 -12.32 14.54
CA ASP A 18 33.00 -13.66 15.10
C ASP A 18 32.54 -13.88 16.56
N ASP A 19 32.24 -12.81 17.33
CA ASP A 19 31.81 -12.90 18.74
C ASP A 19 30.41 -12.31 19.06
N GLY A 20 29.62 -11.83 18.08
CA GLY A 20 28.32 -11.18 18.37
C GLY A 20 27.47 -10.87 17.13
N HIS A 21 26.14 -10.73 17.28
CA HIS A 21 25.27 -10.22 16.20
C HIS A 21 25.04 -8.76 16.50
N SER A 22 25.12 -7.92 15.49
CA SER A 22 24.74 -6.52 15.60
C SER A 22 23.50 -6.27 14.75
N LEU A 23 22.50 -5.67 15.38
CA LEU A 23 21.31 -5.15 14.74
C LEU A 23 21.46 -3.63 14.66
N LEU A 24 21.35 -3.06 13.45
CA LEU A 24 21.47 -1.62 13.23
C LEU A 24 20.26 -1.11 12.46
N LEU A 25 19.44 -0.30 13.14
CA LEU A 25 18.53 0.64 12.48
C LEU A 25 19.34 1.90 12.15
N LYS A 26 19.51 2.22 10.86
CA LYS A 26 20.24 3.42 10.43
C LYS A 26 19.25 4.55 10.12
N LEU A 27 19.54 5.75 10.62
CA LEU A 27 18.79 6.95 10.23
C LEU A 27 19.24 7.36 8.82
N SER A 28 18.30 7.44 7.87
CA SER A 28 18.60 7.81 6.48
C SER A 28 19.11 9.25 6.39
N GLU A 29 20.26 9.46 5.75
CA GLU A 29 20.81 10.79 5.50
C GLU A 29 19.94 11.63 4.54
N ASN A 30 19.09 10.96 3.76
CA ASN A 30 18.12 11.59 2.87
C ASN A 30 16.81 11.99 3.57
N ASP A 31 16.67 11.72 4.88
CA ASP A 31 15.50 12.14 5.64
C ASP A 31 15.49 13.67 5.78
N PRO A 32 14.42 14.38 5.34
CA PRO A 32 14.34 15.84 5.46
C PRO A 32 14.44 16.33 6.91
N LEU A 33 14.15 15.47 7.88
CA LEU A 33 14.21 15.73 9.32
C LEU A 33 15.46 15.15 9.98
N PHE A 34 16.44 14.69 9.20
CA PHE A 34 17.66 14.02 9.67
C PHE A 34 18.32 14.74 10.85
N HIS A 35 18.59 16.05 10.72
CA HIS A 35 19.28 16.81 11.76
C HIS A 35 18.48 16.90 13.08
N LYS A 36 17.15 17.03 13.00
CA LYS A 36 16.28 17.09 14.19
C LYS A 36 16.25 15.73 14.89
N LYS A 37 16.03 14.64 14.13
CA LYS A 37 16.02 13.26 14.63
C LYS A 37 17.37 12.85 15.23
N LYS A 38 18.47 13.18 14.57
CA LYS A 38 19.85 12.95 15.06
C LYS A 38 20.10 13.63 16.40
N LYS A 39 19.68 14.89 16.55
CA LYS A 39 19.82 15.62 17.82
C LYS A 39 19.00 14.98 18.94
N LEU A 40 17.78 14.50 18.64
CA LEU A 40 16.95 13.80 19.63
C LEU A 40 17.58 12.48 20.08
N LEU A 41 18.11 11.68 19.16
CA LEU A 41 18.85 10.46 19.48
C LEU A 41 20.03 10.77 20.43
N GLN A 42 20.82 11.81 20.11
CA GLN A 42 21.94 12.25 20.94
C GLN A 42 21.51 12.71 22.34
N LEU A 43 20.39 13.42 22.47
CA LEU A 43 19.84 13.84 23.77
C LEU A 43 19.42 12.65 24.64
N LEU A 44 18.99 11.55 24.03
CA LEU A 44 18.66 10.29 24.70
C LEU A 44 19.88 9.40 24.94
N GLY A 45 21.08 9.86 24.57
CA GLY A 45 22.32 9.09 24.69
C GLY A 45 22.45 7.94 23.70
N ILE A 46 21.61 7.91 22.65
CA ILE A 46 21.63 6.87 21.61
C ILE A 46 22.44 7.39 20.42
N SER A 47 23.48 6.67 20.01
CA SER A 47 24.22 7.06 18.81
C SER A 47 23.45 6.67 17.53
N PRO A 48 23.36 7.54 16.50
CA PRO A 48 22.65 7.24 15.25
C PRO A 48 23.17 5.97 14.56
N ASP A 49 24.47 5.71 14.66
CA ASP A 49 25.16 4.57 14.06
C ASP A 49 25.40 3.43 15.09
N GLU A 50 24.79 3.51 16.27
CA GLU A 50 24.94 2.50 17.31
C GLU A 50 24.34 1.16 16.87
N CYS A 51 25.20 0.16 16.84
CA CYS A 51 24.80 -1.24 16.68
C CYS A 51 24.35 -1.79 18.02
N ILE A 52 23.17 -2.41 18.06
CA ILE A 52 22.69 -3.11 19.25
C ILE A 52 23.20 -4.54 19.18
N HIS A 53 24.00 -4.93 20.17
CA HIS A 53 24.69 -6.21 20.19
C HIS A 53 23.90 -7.29 20.94
N LEU A 54 23.67 -8.43 20.29
CA LEU A 54 23.14 -9.63 20.90
C LEU A 54 24.25 -10.38 21.65
N LYS A 55 24.30 -10.23 22.97
CA LYS A 55 25.27 -10.88 23.85
C LYS A 55 24.61 -11.99 24.67
N ALA A 56 25.29 -13.14 24.79
CA ALA A 56 24.86 -14.21 25.68
C ALA A 56 24.97 -13.75 27.16
N PRO A 57 24.09 -14.23 28.07
CA PRO A 57 23.03 -15.22 27.85
C PRO A 57 21.76 -14.64 27.21
N TYR A 58 21.13 -15.39 26.31
CA TYR A 58 19.91 -15.00 25.60
C TYR A 58 18.64 -15.27 26.44
N THR A 59 18.55 -14.65 27.60
CA THR A 59 17.33 -14.74 28.43
C THR A 59 16.26 -13.80 27.90
N ALA A 60 14.98 -14.10 28.17
CA ALA A 60 13.86 -13.24 27.79
C ALA A 60 14.01 -11.79 28.29
N VAL A 61 14.69 -11.56 29.42
CA VAL A 61 14.97 -10.21 29.95
C VAL A 61 15.99 -9.47 29.07
N VAL A 62 17.05 -10.16 28.64
CA VAL A 62 18.07 -9.58 27.75
C VAL A 62 17.47 -9.28 26.38
N LEU A 63 16.68 -10.19 25.82
CA LEU A 63 16.00 -9.99 24.53
C LEU A 63 15.00 -8.84 24.58
N ASN A 64 14.22 -8.71 25.67
CA ASN A 64 13.33 -7.56 25.86
C ASN A 64 14.09 -6.24 25.91
N SER A 65 15.21 -6.20 26.63
CA SER A 65 16.05 -5.00 26.70
C SER A 65 16.58 -4.58 25.33
N VAL A 66 17.04 -5.54 24.53
CA VAL A 66 17.46 -5.31 23.13
C VAL A 66 16.30 -4.77 22.29
N LEU A 67 15.12 -5.37 22.42
CA LEU A 67 13.94 -4.95 21.67
C LEU A 67 13.48 -3.54 22.05
N ASP A 68 13.52 -3.20 23.34
CA ASP A 68 13.16 -1.88 23.83
C ASP A 68 14.14 -0.80 23.33
N GLN A 69 15.44 -1.09 23.23
CA GLN A 69 16.42 -0.19 22.61
C GLN A 69 16.15 0.02 21.12
N LEU A 70 15.88 -1.07 20.38
CA LEU A 70 15.52 -1.00 18.96
C LEU A 70 14.25 -0.17 18.75
N LEU A 71 13.24 -0.37 19.60
CA LEU A 71 11.97 0.36 19.51
C LEU A 71 12.10 1.84 19.85
N GLN A 72 12.89 2.20 20.86
CA GLN A 72 13.17 3.61 21.15
C GLN A 72 13.80 4.31 19.94
N LYS A 73 14.76 3.66 19.28
CA LYS A 73 15.40 4.18 18.07
C LYS A 73 14.41 4.28 16.90
N ALA A 74 13.62 3.23 16.68
CA ALA A 74 12.63 3.17 15.61
C ALA A 74 11.55 4.26 15.75
N ARG A 75 11.04 4.51 16.97
CA ARG A 75 10.04 5.58 17.21
C ARG A 75 10.52 6.95 16.77
N ILE A 76 11.74 7.33 17.11
CA ILE A 76 12.32 8.62 16.72
C ILE A 76 12.48 8.71 15.19
N MET A 77 12.78 7.59 14.54
CA MET A 77 12.87 7.52 13.08
C MET A 77 11.51 7.73 12.40
N THR A 78 10.40 7.34 13.03
CA THR A 78 9.04 7.51 12.48
C THR A 78 8.46 8.92 12.62
N PHE A 79 9.07 9.80 13.43
CA PHE A 79 8.51 11.14 13.65
C PHE A 79 8.47 11.99 12.38
N ASN A 80 7.33 12.65 12.17
CA ASN A 80 7.13 13.65 11.14
C ASN A 80 7.28 15.09 11.70
N GLU A 81 7.04 16.10 10.86
CA GLU A 81 7.16 17.51 11.27
C GLU A 81 6.20 17.89 12.40
N VAL A 82 4.98 17.36 12.37
CA VAL A 82 3.93 17.61 13.36
C VAL A 82 4.33 17.01 14.70
N ASP A 83 4.78 15.75 14.71
CA ASP A 83 5.25 15.05 15.92
C ASP A 83 6.41 15.82 16.58
N LEU A 84 7.35 16.32 15.78
CA LEU A 84 8.48 17.12 16.27
C LEU A 84 8.09 18.53 16.73
N TYR A 85 6.99 19.07 16.25
CA TYR A 85 6.52 20.42 16.58
C TYR A 85 5.72 20.45 17.88
N PHE A 86 4.74 19.55 18.02
CA PHE A 86 3.80 19.57 19.13
C PHE A 86 4.36 18.98 20.44
N ASP A 87 5.32 18.05 20.36
CA ASP A 87 5.78 17.29 21.53
C ASP A 87 7.16 17.76 22.07
N ALA A 88 7.73 18.84 21.55
CA ALA A 88 9.10 19.31 21.85
C ALA A 88 9.41 19.71 23.32
N THR A 89 8.45 19.67 24.23
CA THR A 89 8.60 20.19 25.61
C THR A 89 9.10 19.16 26.63
N ASP A 90 8.98 17.85 26.38
CA ASP A 90 9.59 16.80 27.23
C ASP A 90 10.03 15.58 26.40
N VAL A 91 11.36 15.40 26.28
CA VAL A 91 12.01 14.32 25.51
C VAL A 91 11.58 12.92 26.00
N ILE A 92 11.23 12.78 27.27
CA ILE A 92 10.78 11.50 27.85
C ILE A 92 9.30 11.25 27.53
N GLN A 93 8.48 12.30 27.47
CA GLN A 93 7.10 12.20 27.00
C GLN A 93 7.06 11.94 25.50
N LEU A 94 7.92 12.56 24.69
CA LEU A 94 8.07 12.31 23.25
C LEU A 94 8.22 10.82 22.90
N VAL A 95 9.07 10.09 23.63
CA VAL A 95 9.32 8.65 23.39
C VAL A 95 8.18 7.76 23.91
N LYS A 96 7.33 8.29 24.80
CA LYS A 96 6.19 7.59 25.43
C LYS A 96 4.85 7.92 24.77
N PHE A 97 4.71 9.10 24.18
CA PHE A 97 3.52 9.58 23.49
C PHE A 97 3.51 9.01 22.08
N ASN A 98 3.06 7.77 21.96
CA ASN A 98 2.99 7.13 20.66
C ASN A 98 1.54 7.15 20.18
N ASN A 99 1.27 7.99 19.19
CA ASN A 99 0.14 7.75 18.30
C ASN A 99 0.24 6.28 17.82
N PRO A 100 -0.85 5.49 17.89
CA PRO A 100 -0.90 4.12 17.36
C PRO A 100 -0.20 3.91 16.02
N ARG A 101 -0.30 4.90 15.13
CA ARG A 101 0.39 4.91 13.83
C ARG A 101 1.91 4.78 14.00
N ASN A 102 2.53 5.71 14.73
CA ASN A 102 3.98 5.77 14.90
C ASN A 102 4.49 4.56 15.67
N GLU A 103 3.74 4.09 16.67
CA GLU A 103 4.09 2.86 17.39
C GLU A 103 4.13 1.66 16.46
N LEU A 104 3.13 1.51 15.58
CA LEU A 104 3.12 0.39 14.66
C LEU A 104 4.22 0.51 13.59
N GLU A 105 4.44 1.69 13.03
CA GLU A 105 5.55 1.91 12.09
C GLU A 105 6.89 1.52 12.74
N ALA A 106 7.11 1.92 13.99
CA ALA A 106 8.31 1.56 14.73
C ALA A 106 8.44 0.05 14.97
N LEU A 107 7.36 -0.62 15.41
CA LEU A 107 7.33 -2.07 15.58
C LEU A 107 7.61 -2.80 14.25
N HIS A 108 7.07 -2.30 13.14
CA HIS A 108 7.25 -2.88 11.82
C HIS A 108 8.69 -2.71 11.30
N SER A 109 9.31 -1.53 11.45
CA SER A 109 10.73 -1.34 11.11
C SER A 109 11.65 -2.29 11.85
N VAL A 110 11.36 -2.57 13.13
CA VAL A 110 12.11 -3.55 13.93
C VAL A 110 11.88 -4.98 13.43
N LEU A 111 10.64 -5.34 13.11
CA LEU A 111 10.32 -6.66 12.52
C LEU A 111 11.06 -6.88 11.20
N LEU A 112 11.05 -5.90 10.29
CA LEU A 112 11.76 -5.98 9.01
C LEU A 112 13.28 -6.16 9.19
N LEU A 113 13.87 -5.44 10.16
CA LEU A 113 15.28 -5.63 10.50
C LEU A 113 15.56 -7.07 10.94
N ILE A 114 14.73 -7.62 11.83
CA ILE A 114 14.89 -8.98 12.35
C ILE A 114 14.71 -10.00 11.22
N ASP A 115 13.69 -9.86 10.37
CA ASP A 115 13.45 -10.76 9.23
C ASP A 115 14.64 -10.77 8.26
N ASN A 116 15.18 -9.60 7.92
CA ASN A 116 16.40 -9.49 7.08
C ASN A 116 17.64 -10.10 7.76
N SER A 117 17.75 -9.96 9.08
CA SER A 117 18.80 -10.61 9.86
C SER A 117 18.69 -12.13 9.85
N ILE A 118 17.48 -12.69 9.91
CA ILE A 118 17.24 -14.14 9.86
C ILE A 118 17.73 -14.71 8.53
N LEU A 119 17.40 -14.05 7.42
CA LEU A 119 17.83 -14.46 6.07
C LEU A 119 19.35 -14.51 5.89
N SER A 120 20.09 -13.70 6.65
CA SER A 120 21.56 -13.57 6.55
C SER A 120 22.35 -14.27 7.68
N ALA A 121 21.67 -14.94 8.62
CA ALA A 121 22.27 -15.52 9.82
C ALA A 121 22.71 -17.00 9.65
N LYS A 122 23.61 -17.45 10.55
CA LYS A 122 23.97 -18.88 10.73
C LYS A 122 22.98 -19.58 11.66
N HIS A 123 22.83 -20.91 11.55
CA HIS A 123 21.83 -21.72 12.30
C HIS A 123 21.63 -21.35 13.79
N LEU A 124 22.68 -21.37 14.62
CA LEU A 124 22.56 -21.08 16.08
C LEU A 124 21.99 -19.68 16.40
N ARG A 125 22.08 -18.76 15.43
CA ARG A 125 21.65 -17.37 15.58
C ARG A 125 20.24 -17.14 15.04
N VAL A 126 19.78 -18.03 14.18
CA VAL A 126 18.39 -18.03 13.69
C VAL A 126 17.44 -18.26 14.86
N ASP A 127 17.74 -19.18 15.78
CA ASP A 127 16.88 -19.44 16.95
C ASP A 127 16.66 -18.18 17.81
N VAL A 128 17.73 -17.46 18.15
CA VAL A 128 17.66 -16.23 18.96
C VAL A 128 16.93 -15.10 18.22
N LEU A 129 17.12 -14.98 16.91
CA LEU A 129 16.43 -14.00 16.09
C LEU A 129 14.95 -14.35 15.94
N GLN A 130 14.61 -15.64 15.89
CA GLN A 130 13.23 -16.11 15.88
C GLN A 130 12.53 -15.79 17.20
N ASP A 131 13.20 -15.95 18.35
CA ASP A 131 12.66 -15.53 19.65
C ASP A 131 12.35 -14.01 19.66
N LEU A 132 13.27 -13.17 19.15
CA LEU A 132 13.03 -11.73 19.02
C LEU A 132 11.87 -11.42 18.07
N ARG A 133 11.76 -12.18 16.97
CA ARG A 133 10.68 -12.08 15.99
C ARG A 133 9.33 -12.38 16.65
N GLU A 134 9.22 -13.43 17.44
CA GLU A 134 7.98 -13.76 18.16
C GLU A 134 7.62 -12.66 19.18
N MET A 135 8.60 -12.16 19.92
CA MET A 135 8.39 -11.08 20.89
C MET A 135 7.90 -9.77 20.25
N ILE A 136 8.41 -9.40 19.07
CA ILE A 136 7.94 -8.20 18.36
C ILE A 136 6.53 -8.41 17.81
N LEU A 137 6.21 -9.60 17.29
CA LEU A 137 4.85 -9.94 16.84
C LEU A 137 3.84 -9.90 17.98
N ASP A 138 4.21 -10.37 19.18
CA ASP A 138 3.38 -10.26 20.38
C ASP A 138 3.12 -8.80 20.79
N LYS A 139 4.14 -7.93 20.71
CA LYS A 139 3.95 -6.48 20.96
C LYS A 139 3.02 -5.85 19.93
N ILE A 140 3.09 -6.25 18.66
CA ILE A 140 2.17 -5.77 17.63
C ILE A 140 0.74 -6.25 17.89
N ASN A 141 0.55 -7.54 18.21
CA ASN A 141 -0.77 -8.08 18.58
C ASN A 141 -1.35 -7.35 19.79
N ALA A 142 -0.54 -7.07 20.81
CA ALA A 142 -0.95 -6.31 21.98
C ALA A 142 -1.38 -4.87 21.65
N LEU A 143 -0.66 -4.19 20.76
CA LEU A 143 -1.04 -2.87 20.26
C LEU A 143 -2.36 -2.93 19.49
N GLY A 144 -2.51 -3.89 18.57
CA GLY A 144 -3.75 -4.11 17.82
C GLY A 144 -4.97 -4.30 18.72
N ASN A 145 -4.83 -5.09 19.79
CA ASN A 145 -5.89 -5.27 20.79
C ASN A 145 -6.22 -3.98 21.56
N LYS A 146 -5.22 -3.15 21.85
CA LYS A 146 -5.40 -1.87 22.57
C LYS A 146 -6.15 -0.83 21.72
N ILE A 147 -5.92 -0.83 20.41
CA ILE A 147 -6.48 0.18 19.48
C ILE A 147 -7.70 -0.33 18.72
N ARG A 148 -8.12 -1.57 19.01
CA ARG A 148 -9.24 -2.24 18.35
C ARG A 148 -10.50 -1.37 18.43
N GLN A 149 -11.12 -1.17 17.28
CA GLN A 149 -12.46 -0.60 17.17
C GLN A 149 -13.44 -1.72 16.83
N ASP A 150 -14.64 -1.63 17.37
CA ASP A 150 -15.70 -2.57 17.03
C ASP A 150 -16.12 -2.33 15.58
N THR A 151 -16.08 -3.40 14.79
CA THR A 151 -16.51 -3.38 13.39
C THR A 151 -17.91 -3.96 13.30
N VAL A 152 -18.85 -3.18 12.77
CA VAL A 152 -20.23 -3.63 12.53
C VAL A 152 -20.38 -3.98 11.05
N LEU A 153 -20.81 -5.20 10.79
CA LEU A 153 -21.16 -5.63 9.44
C LEU A 153 -22.59 -5.20 9.15
N ALA A 154 -22.80 -4.56 8.00
CA ALA A 154 -24.14 -4.17 7.57
C ALA A 154 -24.95 -5.44 7.26
N GLN A 155 -26.12 -5.54 7.89
CA GLN A 155 -27.05 -6.64 7.61
C GLN A 155 -27.85 -6.33 6.34
N ASN A 156 -28.10 -7.35 5.52
CA ASN A 156 -28.95 -7.29 4.31
C ASN A 156 -28.36 -6.55 3.08
N VAL A 157 -27.04 -6.36 3.01
CA VAL A 157 -26.39 -5.90 1.77
C VAL A 157 -25.85 -7.11 1.01
N SER A 158 -26.26 -7.29 -0.25
CA SER A 158 -25.69 -8.33 -1.12
C SER A 158 -24.28 -7.92 -1.55
N CYS A 159 -23.36 -8.89 -1.52
CA CYS A 159 -22.00 -8.78 -2.05
C CYS A 159 -21.77 -9.78 -3.19
N ASP A 160 -22.82 -10.16 -3.93
CA ASP A 160 -22.76 -11.26 -4.91
C ASP A 160 -21.68 -11.03 -5.98
N LYS A 161 -21.53 -9.78 -6.44
CA LYS A 161 -20.51 -9.45 -7.45
C LYS A 161 -19.11 -9.50 -6.90
N GLU A 162 -18.92 -9.00 -5.68
CA GLU A 162 -17.65 -9.03 -4.96
C GLU A 162 -17.24 -10.46 -4.61
N THR A 163 -18.19 -11.31 -4.25
CA THR A 163 -17.97 -12.76 -4.05
C THR A 163 -17.57 -13.43 -5.37
N CYS A 164 -18.24 -13.13 -6.49
CA CYS A 164 -17.84 -13.63 -7.81
C CYS A 164 -16.41 -13.19 -8.18
N LEU A 165 -16.03 -11.93 -7.89
CA LEU A 165 -14.67 -11.44 -8.11
C LEU A 165 -13.65 -12.21 -7.25
N LEU A 166 -13.96 -12.47 -5.98
CA LEU A 166 -13.09 -13.24 -5.10
C LEU A 166 -12.90 -14.67 -5.63
N GLN A 167 -13.98 -15.34 -6.05
CA GLN A 167 -13.95 -16.68 -6.63
C GLN A 167 -13.18 -16.73 -7.95
N TRP A 168 -13.34 -15.72 -8.81
CA TRP A 168 -12.53 -15.59 -10.02
C TRP A 168 -11.04 -15.44 -9.67
N GLY A 169 -10.73 -14.61 -8.67
CA GLY A 169 -9.36 -14.43 -8.18
C GLY A 169 -8.76 -15.74 -7.69
N GLU A 170 -9.48 -16.48 -6.84
CA GLU A 170 -9.07 -17.80 -6.36
C GLU A 170 -8.82 -18.78 -7.52
N GLY A 171 -9.71 -18.80 -8.51
CA GLY A 171 -9.56 -19.60 -9.74
C GLY A 171 -8.35 -19.20 -10.59
N ALA A 172 -7.91 -17.94 -10.51
CA ALA A 172 -6.72 -17.40 -11.17
C ALA A 172 -5.44 -17.47 -10.33
N GLY A 173 -5.50 -18.12 -9.15
CA GLY A 173 -4.34 -18.39 -8.29
C GLY A 173 -4.14 -17.44 -7.11
N VAL A 174 -5.09 -16.53 -6.85
CA VAL A 174 -5.09 -15.71 -5.63
C VAL A 174 -5.31 -16.63 -4.42
N GLN A 175 -4.44 -16.54 -3.42
CA GLN A 175 -4.64 -17.22 -2.14
C GLN A 175 -5.09 -16.22 -1.11
N THR A 176 -6.22 -16.48 -0.43
CA THR A 176 -6.84 -15.51 0.47
C THR A 176 -7.40 -16.20 1.71
N LYS A 177 -7.19 -15.56 2.85
CA LYS A 177 -7.85 -15.87 4.13
C LYS A 177 -8.96 -14.87 4.45
N LEU A 178 -9.37 -14.09 3.44
CA LEU A 178 -10.31 -12.99 3.56
C LEU A 178 -11.59 -13.28 2.77
N ASP A 179 -12.72 -12.89 3.34
CA ASP A 179 -14.01 -12.76 2.67
C ASP A 179 -14.33 -11.29 2.39
N ILE A 180 -15.27 -11.02 1.50
CA ILE A 180 -15.76 -9.67 1.26
C ILE A 180 -17.11 -9.50 1.94
N ALA A 181 -17.25 -8.39 2.67
CA ALA A 181 -18.48 -8.00 3.33
C ALA A 181 -18.71 -6.50 3.22
N TYR A 182 -19.92 -6.05 3.55
CA TYR A 182 -20.20 -4.63 3.70
C TYR A 182 -20.02 -4.23 5.17
N VAL A 183 -19.10 -3.30 5.41
CA VAL A 183 -18.75 -2.74 6.72
C VAL A 183 -19.41 -1.38 6.88
N GLU A 184 -20.13 -1.18 7.99
CA GLU A 184 -20.79 0.08 8.27
C GLU A 184 -19.78 1.23 8.33
N GLY A 185 -20.07 2.33 7.65
CA GLY A 185 -19.20 3.51 7.55
C GLY A 185 -18.01 3.38 6.58
N ALA A 186 -17.58 2.17 6.24
CA ALA A 186 -16.46 1.94 5.31
C ALA A 186 -16.88 1.40 3.93
N GLY A 187 -18.13 0.95 3.80
CA GLY A 187 -18.62 0.35 2.57
C GLY A 187 -18.13 -1.09 2.41
N ARG A 188 -17.90 -1.52 1.17
CA ARG A 188 -17.40 -2.87 0.89
C ARG A 188 -15.97 -3.00 1.42
N GLY A 189 -15.65 -4.13 2.04
CA GLY A 189 -14.35 -4.35 2.65
C GLY A 189 -14.03 -5.83 2.83
N ALA A 190 -12.75 -6.12 3.02
CA ALA A 190 -12.28 -7.45 3.36
C ALA A 190 -12.41 -7.72 4.87
N ILE A 191 -12.87 -8.93 5.22
CA ILE A 191 -12.95 -9.44 6.59
C ILE A 191 -12.19 -10.77 6.67
N ALA A 192 -11.60 -11.07 7.83
CA ALA A 192 -10.90 -12.34 8.00
C ALA A 192 -11.89 -13.52 8.12
N ARG A 193 -11.63 -14.60 7.38
CA ARG A 193 -12.37 -15.88 7.44
C ARG A 193 -12.03 -16.68 8.69
N GLU A 194 -10.83 -16.45 9.21
CA GLU A 194 -10.26 -17.12 10.37
C GLU A 194 -9.51 -16.11 11.26
N ASN A 195 -9.12 -16.53 12.46
CA ASN A 195 -8.28 -15.70 13.31
C ASN A 195 -6.89 -15.56 12.69
N LEU A 196 -6.51 -14.33 12.35
CA LEU A 196 -5.19 -13.99 11.84
C LEU A 196 -4.32 -13.40 12.96
N LYS A 197 -3.05 -13.79 13.01
CA LYS A 197 -2.03 -13.20 13.86
C LYS A 197 -1.16 -12.22 13.06
N ALA A 198 -0.53 -11.28 13.75
CA ALA A 198 0.55 -10.50 13.17
C ALA A 198 1.58 -11.42 12.49
N GLY A 199 1.91 -11.13 11.23
CA GLY A 199 2.85 -11.92 10.43
C GLY A 199 2.23 -13.03 9.59
N ASP A 200 0.93 -13.34 9.74
CA ASP A 200 0.24 -14.25 8.84
C ASP A 200 0.04 -13.62 7.45
N ILE A 201 0.16 -14.43 6.39
CA ILE A 201 -0.17 -14.01 5.03
C ILE A 201 -1.69 -14.05 4.88
N ALA A 202 -2.32 -12.89 4.78
CA ALA A 202 -3.76 -12.77 4.58
C ALA A 202 -4.18 -12.91 3.10
N LEU A 203 -3.32 -12.46 2.18
CA LEU A 203 -3.60 -12.39 0.74
C LEU A 203 -2.31 -12.49 -0.07
N GLU A 204 -2.25 -13.42 -1.02
CA GLU A 204 -1.18 -13.58 -2.01
C GLU A 204 -1.79 -13.44 -3.42
N ILE A 205 -1.18 -12.58 -4.26
CA ILE A 205 -1.75 -12.17 -5.55
C ILE A 205 -0.74 -12.45 -6.67
N PRO A 206 -1.06 -13.34 -7.62
CA PRO A 206 -0.25 -13.53 -8.82
C PRO A 206 -0.16 -12.26 -9.66
N VAL A 207 0.99 -12.01 -10.29
CA VAL A 207 1.16 -10.88 -11.24
C VAL A 207 0.11 -10.92 -12.36
N THR A 208 -0.30 -12.11 -12.78
CA THR A 208 -1.25 -12.34 -13.89
C THR A 208 -2.65 -11.78 -13.63
N VAL A 209 -3.03 -11.53 -12.37
CA VAL A 209 -4.34 -10.94 -12.03
C VAL A 209 -4.27 -9.42 -11.80
N ILE A 210 -3.07 -8.83 -11.87
CA ILE A 210 -2.88 -7.39 -11.73
C ILE A 210 -3.11 -6.72 -13.08
N ILE A 211 -3.86 -5.61 -13.05
CA ILE A 211 -4.04 -4.74 -14.21
C ILE A 211 -2.93 -3.70 -14.16
N SER A 212 -1.96 -3.85 -15.05
CA SER A 212 -0.85 -2.93 -15.26
C SER A 212 -0.82 -2.47 -16.72
N GLU A 213 0.19 -1.69 -17.08
CA GLU A 213 0.43 -1.25 -18.46
C GLU A 213 0.47 -2.42 -19.47
N GLU A 214 0.85 -3.62 -19.03
CA GLU A 214 0.87 -4.83 -19.85
C GLU A 214 -0.53 -5.17 -20.42
N ALA A 215 -1.61 -4.80 -19.73
CA ALA A 215 -2.97 -4.97 -20.22
C ALA A 215 -3.24 -4.14 -21.48
N VAL A 216 -2.68 -2.93 -21.54
CA VAL A 216 -2.74 -2.07 -22.74
C VAL A 216 -1.90 -2.68 -23.84
N HIS A 217 -0.65 -3.08 -23.56
CA HIS A 217 0.28 -3.62 -24.56
C HIS A 217 -0.26 -4.87 -25.28
N LYS A 218 -1.10 -5.66 -24.59
CA LYS A 218 -1.77 -6.84 -25.15
C LYS A 218 -3.06 -6.52 -25.92
N SER A 219 -3.53 -5.28 -25.88
CA SER A 219 -4.77 -4.85 -26.54
C SER A 219 -4.53 -4.34 -27.96
N ASP A 220 -5.60 -4.30 -28.74
CA ASP A 220 -5.65 -3.67 -30.07
C ASP A 220 -5.42 -2.16 -30.04
N MET A 221 -5.48 -1.52 -28.87
CA MET A 221 -5.30 -0.08 -28.69
C MET A 221 -3.82 0.33 -28.74
N PHE A 222 -2.91 -0.52 -28.27
CA PHE A 222 -1.51 -0.14 -28.09
C PHE A 222 -0.79 0.31 -29.37
N PRO A 223 -0.91 -0.39 -30.53
CA PRO A 223 -0.25 0.03 -31.78
C PRO A 223 -0.72 1.38 -32.33
N ILE A 224 -1.84 1.90 -31.80
CA ILE A 224 -2.37 3.23 -32.12
C ILE A 224 -1.83 4.23 -31.11
N LEU A 225 -2.05 3.96 -29.82
CA LEU A 225 -1.69 4.86 -28.73
C LEU A 225 -0.18 5.11 -28.67
N GLU A 226 0.67 4.12 -28.95
CA GLU A 226 2.13 4.30 -28.94
C GLU A 226 2.63 5.36 -29.95
N LYS A 227 1.82 5.70 -30.96
CA LYS A 227 2.15 6.69 -31.99
C LYS A 227 1.68 8.10 -31.63
N PHE A 228 0.85 8.25 -30.61
CA PHE A 228 0.40 9.56 -30.14
C PHE A 228 1.53 10.21 -29.34
N GLU A 229 2.06 11.31 -29.85
CA GLU A 229 3.11 12.06 -29.16
C GLU A 229 2.57 12.61 -27.82
N GLY A 230 3.30 12.37 -26.73
CA GLY A 230 2.98 12.90 -25.41
C GLY A 230 1.93 12.11 -24.60
N ILE A 231 1.35 11.03 -25.13
CA ILE A 231 0.46 10.19 -24.32
C ILE A 231 1.25 9.41 -23.27
N THR A 232 0.75 9.39 -22.03
CA THR A 232 1.39 8.66 -20.93
C THR A 232 0.78 7.27 -20.76
N SER A 233 1.52 6.34 -20.14
CA SER A 233 1.02 5.00 -19.80
C SER A 233 -0.22 5.08 -18.90
N GLU A 234 -0.31 6.07 -18.01
CA GLU A 234 -1.51 6.33 -17.21
C GLU A 234 -2.71 6.67 -18.10
N THR A 235 -2.56 7.60 -19.05
CA THR A 235 -3.64 7.96 -19.99
C THR A 235 -4.06 6.75 -20.83
N MET A 236 -3.13 5.92 -21.29
CA MET A 236 -3.46 4.70 -22.01
C MET A 236 -4.29 3.72 -21.16
N LEU A 237 -3.97 3.59 -19.86
CA LEU A 237 -4.72 2.76 -18.93
C LEU A 237 -6.14 3.29 -18.66
N LEU A 238 -6.32 4.61 -18.63
CA LEU A 238 -7.66 5.22 -18.55
C LEU A 238 -8.50 4.82 -19.77
N LEU A 239 -7.96 5.00 -20.98
CA LEU A 239 -8.62 4.64 -22.24
C LEU A 239 -8.97 3.15 -22.28
N TRP A 240 -8.01 2.29 -21.95
CA TRP A 240 -8.22 0.85 -21.90
C TRP A 240 -9.35 0.48 -20.92
N SER A 241 -9.38 1.11 -19.75
CA SER A 241 -10.41 0.85 -18.73
C SER A 241 -11.81 1.26 -19.20
N MET A 242 -11.93 2.34 -19.99
CA MET A 242 -13.20 2.78 -20.57
C MET A 242 -13.78 1.72 -21.49
N LYS A 243 -12.97 1.14 -22.39
CA LYS A 243 -13.38 0.05 -23.27
C LYS A 243 -13.67 -1.23 -22.49
N GLU A 244 -12.77 -1.60 -21.60
CA GLU A 244 -12.80 -2.90 -20.93
C GLU A 244 -14.00 -3.05 -19.98
N LYS A 245 -14.48 -1.95 -19.38
CA LYS A 245 -15.73 -1.91 -18.60
C LYS A 245 -16.93 -2.49 -19.37
N HIS A 246 -16.96 -2.33 -20.69
CA HIS A 246 -18.06 -2.79 -21.54
C HIS A 246 -17.75 -4.10 -22.29
N ASN A 247 -16.53 -4.62 -22.16
CA ASN A 247 -16.08 -5.84 -22.81
C ASN A 247 -16.57 -7.08 -22.04
N ARG A 248 -17.54 -7.81 -22.61
CA ARG A 248 -18.10 -9.03 -21.99
C ARG A 248 -17.14 -10.20 -21.96
N ASP A 249 -16.14 -10.19 -22.85
CA ASP A 249 -15.13 -11.24 -22.97
C ASP A 249 -13.82 -10.85 -22.27
N SER A 250 -13.84 -9.76 -21.48
CA SER A 250 -12.69 -9.31 -20.69
C SER A 250 -12.24 -10.39 -19.70
N ASN A 251 -10.93 -10.61 -19.62
CA ASN A 251 -10.32 -11.42 -18.55
C ASN A 251 -10.59 -10.83 -17.16
N PHE A 252 -10.83 -9.51 -17.09
CA PHE A 252 -11.10 -8.75 -15.87
C PHE A 252 -12.58 -8.40 -15.71
N LYS A 253 -13.48 -9.08 -16.43
CA LYS A 253 -14.92 -8.81 -16.38
C LYS A 253 -15.47 -8.77 -14.94
N PHE A 254 -15.11 -9.75 -14.11
CA PHE A 254 -15.58 -9.79 -12.72
C PHE A 254 -15.10 -8.60 -11.90
N TYR A 255 -13.93 -8.04 -12.22
CA TYR A 255 -13.45 -6.83 -11.56
C TYR A 255 -14.31 -5.63 -11.93
N PHE A 256 -14.52 -5.40 -13.23
CA PHE A 256 -15.35 -4.28 -13.70
C PHE A 256 -16.81 -4.39 -13.26
N ASP A 257 -17.37 -5.61 -13.21
CA ASP A 257 -18.74 -5.83 -12.73
C ASP A 257 -18.89 -5.47 -11.24
N ALA A 258 -17.85 -5.76 -10.43
CA ALA A 258 -17.80 -5.52 -8.99
C ALA A 258 -17.36 -4.10 -8.60
N LEU A 259 -16.96 -3.25 -9.56
CA LEU A 259 -16.66 -1.84 -9.26
C LEU A 259 -17.91 -1.08 -8.78
N PRO A 260 -17.75 -0.02 -7.97
CA PRO A 260 -18.88 0.81 -7.63
C PRO A 260 -19.41 1.52 -8.88
N ALA A 261 -20.71 1.80 -8.91
CA ALA A 261 -21.31 2.55 -10.01
C ALA A 261 -20.81 4.01 -10.07
N VAL A 262 -20.47 4.57 -8.91
CA VAL A 262 -20.02 5.96 -8.74
C VAL A 262 -18.89 6.00 -7.71
N PHE A 263 -17.90 6.86 -7.93
CA PHE A 263 -16.85 7.14 -6.97
C PHE A 263 -17.13 8.46 -6.24
N ASN A 264 -16.75 8.54 -4.97
CA ASN A 264 -16.98 9.72 -4.14
C ASN A 264 -15.77 10.66 -4.14
N THR A 265 -15.24 10.98 -5.33
CA THR A 265 -14.14 11.94 -5.44
C THR A 265 -14.66 13.35 -5.63
N GLY A 266 -13.82 14.35 -5.35
CA GLY A 266 -14.16 15.76 -5.61
C GLY A 266 -14.52 16.06 -7.07
N LEU A 267 -14.07 15.21 -8.01
CA LEU A 267 -14.37 15.38 -9.43
C LEU A 267 -15.86 15.21 -9.74
N SER A 268 -16.54 14.33 -9.00
CA SER A 268 -17.98 14.05 -9.14
C SER A 268 -18.85 14.84 -8.18
N PHE A 269 -18.31 15.83 -7.46
CA PHE A 269 -19.11 16.69 -6.60
C PHE A 269 -20.14 17.48 -7.40
N GLY A 270 -21.39 17.40 -6.94
CA GLY A 270 -22.49 18.24 -7.42
C GLY A 270 -22.33 19.69 -6.98
N VAL A 271 -23.15 20.57 -7.56
CA VAL A 271 -23.09 22.02 -7.30
C VAL A 271 -23.21 22.34 -5.82
N ASP A 272 -24.15 21.70 -5.11
CA ASP A 272 -24.36 21.93 -3.67
C ASP A 272 -23.11 21.61 -2.85
N ALA A 273 -22.45 20.49 -3.13
CA ALA A 273 -21.22 20.10 -2.43
C ALA A 273 -20.03 21.05 -2.75
N LEU A 274 -19.97 21.62 -3.96
CA LEU A 274 -18.96 22.60 -4.32
C LEU A 274 -19.21 23.96 -3.64
N LEU A 275 -20.48 24.36 -3.45
CA LEU A 275 -20.84 25.58 -2.73
C LEU A 275 -20.43 25.52 -1.25
N GLU A 276 -20.54 24.34 -0.62
CA GLU A 276 -20.05 24.13 0.76
C GLU A 276 -18.52 24.27 0.88
N LEU A 277 -17.79 24.19 -0.23
CA LEU A 277 -16.34 24.39 -0.27
C LEU A 277 -15.92 25.82 -0.64
N ASP A 278 -16.88 26.76 -0.78
CA ASP A 278 -16.59 28.14 -1.14
C ASP A 278 -15.60 28.79 -0.15
N GLY A 279 -14.63 29.52 -0.72
CA GLY A 279 -13.53 30.13 0.04
C GLY A 279 -12.45 29.15 0.54
N THR A 280 -12.51 27.86 0.20
CA THR A 280 -11.46 26.88 0.55
C THR A 280 -10.49 26.64 -0.61
N LEU A 281 -9.22 26.35 -0.30
CA LEU A 281 -8.23 25.92 -1.31
C LEU A 281 -8.64 24.63 -2.02
N LEU A 282 -9.40 23.76 -1.33
CA LEU A 282 -9.87 22.50 -1.90
C LEU A 282 -10.80 22.72 -3.10
N LEU A 283 -11.66 23.76 -3.06
CA LEU A 283 -12.51 24.10 -4.21
C LEU A 283 -11.66 24.48 -5.43
N GLU A 284 -10.65 25.32 -5.24
CA GLU A 284 -9.73 25.72 -6.32
C GLU A 284 -9.00 24.51 -6.91
N GLU A 285 -8.50 23.60 -6.07
CA GLU A 285 -7.85 22.36 -6.52
C GLU A 285 -8.79 21.46 -7.33
N ILE A 286 -10.04 21.30 -6.90
CA ILE A 286 -11.04 20.49 -7.60
C ILE A 286 -11.36 21.11 -8.98
N VAL A 287 -11.57 22.43 -9.03
CA VAL A 287 -11.86 23.13 -10.29
C VAL A 287 -10.70 22.99 -11.27
N GLN A 288 -9.47 23.24 -10.82
CA GLN A 288 -8.28 23.10 -11.66
C GLN A 288 -8.09 21.66 -12.16
N ALA A 289 -8.33 20.66 -11.30
CA ALA A 289 -8.26 19.26 -11.71
C ALA A 289 -9.30 18.93 -12.79
N LYS A 290 -10.54 19.42 -12.66
CA LYS A 290 -11.60 19.21 -13.67
C LYS A 290 -11.28 19.90 -15.00
N GLU A 291 -10.76 21.12 -14.97
CA GLU A 291 -10.33 21.86 -16.17
C GLU A 291 -9.16 21.16 -16.89
N HIS A 292 -8.19 20.66 -16.12
CA HIS A 292 -7.06 19.91 -16.66
C HIS A 292 -7.51 18.62 -17.35
N LEU A 293 -8.36 17.83 -16.70
CA LEU A 293 -8.93 16.61 -17.28
C LEU A 293 -9.79 16.93 -18.51
N ARG A 294 -10.54 18.04 -18.48
CA ARG A 294 -11.34 18.46 -19.64
C ARG A 294 -10.48 18.81 -20.84
N SER A 295 -9.38 19.52 -20.60
CA SER A 295 -8.41 19.87 -21.64
C SER A 295 -7.78 18.61 -22.26
N GLN A 296 -7.35 17.65 -21.42
CA GLN A 296 -6.85 16.36 -21.90
C GLN A 296 -7.89 15.62 -22.77
N TYR A 297 -9.15 15.60 -22.34
CA TYR A 297 -10.22 14.95 -23.09
C TYR A 297 -10.43 15.61 -24.45
N ASP A 298 -10.57 16.94 -24.48
CA ASP A 298 -10.86 17.68 -25.71
C ASP A 298 -9.67 17.64 -26.70
N GLU A 299 -8.44 17.43 -26.23
CA GLU A 299 -7.25 17.26 -27.08
C GLU A 299 -7.17 15.84 -27.69
N LEU A 300 -7.43 14.81 -26.87
CA LEU A 300 -7.14 13.42 -27.24
C LEU A 300 -8.25 12.76 -28.05
N PHE A 301 -9.50 12.88 -27.58
CA PHE A 301 -10.60 12.06 -28.11
C PHE A 301 -11.01 12.41 -29.54
N PRO A 302 -11.06 13.68 -29.96
CA PRO A 302 -11.36 14.03 -31.35
C PRO A 302 -10.47 13.35 -32.38
N ALA A 303 -9.17 13.23 -32.09
CA ALA A 303 -8.23 12.55 -32.98
C ALA A 303 -8.45 11.02 -32.96
N LEU A 304 -8.59 10.42 -31.78
CA LEU A 304 -8.75 8.97 -31.63
C LEU A 304 -9.98 8.43 -32.36
N TYR A 305 -11.16 9.03 -32.18
CA TYR A 305 -12.36 8.51 -32.86
C TYR A 305 -12.41 8.86 -34.34
N HIS A 306 -11.76 9.94 -34.80
CA HIS A 306 -11.73 10.30 -36.22
C HIS A 306 -10.86 9.33 -37.02
N ASP A 307 -9.68 9.01 -36.49
CA ASP A 307 -8.71 8.16 -37.16
C ASP A 307 -8.99 6.67 -36.97
N HIS A 308 -9.55 6.29 -35.81
CA HIS A 308 -9.76 4.90 -35.38
C HIS A 308 -11.14 4.64 -34.72
N PRO A 309 -12.26 4.95 -35.40
CA PRO A 309 -13.62 4.83 -34.83
C PRO A 309 -14.02 3.39 -34.46
N ASP A 310 -13.38 2.39 -35.04
CA ASP A 310 -13.59 0.97 -34.77
C ASP A 310 -13.03 0.55 -33.39
N ILE A 311 -11.94 1.19 -32.95
CA ILE A 311 -11.30 0.91 -31.66
C ILE A 311 -11.73 1.94 -30.60
N PHE A 312 -12.02 3.17 -31.03
CA PHE A 312 -12.43 4.29 -30.19
C PHE A 312 -13.85 4.82 -30.53
N PRO A 313 -14.91 3.99 -30.43
CA PRO A 313 -16.27 4.43 -30.76
C PRO A 313 -16.75 5.55 -29.81
N PRO A 314 -17.29 6.67 -30.34
CA PRO A 314 -17.68 7.83 -29.54
C PRO A 314 -18.61 7.53 -28.35
N ASP A 315 -19.48 6.53 -28.49
CA ASP A 315 -20.44 6.13 -27.45
C ASP A 315 -19.77 5.51 -26.21
N LEU A 316 -18.57 4.94 -26.35
CA LEU A 316 -17.79 4.40 -25.24
C LEU A 316 -16.81 5.41 -24.65
N TYR A 317 -16.45 6.42 -25.43
CA TYR A 317 -15.43 7.40 -25.05
C TYR A 317 -16.01 8.80 -24.82
N THR A 318 -17.05 8.86 -23.99
CA THR A 318 -17.67 10.11 -23.56
C THR A 318 -16.91 10.75 -22.40
N TRP A 319 -17.20 12.02 -22.13
CA TRP A 319 -16.66 12.74 -20.98
C TRP A 319 -16.97 12.03 -19.64
N GLU A 320 -18.19 11.50 -19.48
CA GLU A 320 -18.59 10.80 -18.27
C GLU A 320 -17.79 9.51 -18.06
N HIS A 321 -17.53 8.76 -19.15
CA HIS A 321 -16.71 7.55 -19.07
C HIS A 321 -15.24 7.86 -18.80
N PHE A 322 -14.71 8.96 -19.35
CA PHE A 322 -13.35 9.40 -19.07
C PHE A 322 -13.18 9.79 -17.61
N LEU A 323 -14.13 10.59 -17.09
CA LEU A 323 -14.13 10.97 -15.68
C LEU A 323 -14.24 9.75 -14.76
N TRP A 324 -15.13 8.80 -15.09
CA TRP A 324 -15.24 7.53 -14.36
C TRP A 324 -13.93 6.75 -14.34
N ALA A 325 -13.19 6.70 -15.47
CA ALA A 325 -11.90 6.02 -15.52
C ALA A 325 -10.86 6.74 -14.65
N CYS A 326 -10.80 8.08 -14.69
CA CYS A 326 -9.92 8.84 -13.81
C CYS A 326 -10.21 8.53 -12.33
N GLU A 327 -11.48 8.55 -11.94
CA GLU A 327 -11.89 8.29 -10.56
C GLU A 327 -11.61 6.86 -10.11
N LEU A 328 -11.78 5.87 -11.00
CA LEU A 328 -11.37 4.49 -10.76
C LEU A 328 -9.89 4.43 -10.39
N TRP A 329 -9.02 4.97 -11.24
CA TRP A 329 -7.58 4.89 -11.00
C TRP A 329 -7.15 5.71 -9.79
N TYR A 330 -7.77 6.86 -9.52
CA TYR A 330 -7.46 7.67 -8.33
C TYR A 330 -7.90 7.02 -7.02
N SER A 331 -8.95 6.21 -7.06
CA SER A 331 -9.54 5.58 -5.86
C SER A 331 -9.01 4.18 -5.60
N ASN A 332 -8.63 3.44 -6.64
CA ASN A 332 -8.35 2.00 -6.55
C ASN A 332 -6.95 1.59 -6.98
N SER A 333 -6.12 2.51 -7.51
CA SER A 333 -4.76 2.13 -7.90
C SER A 333 -3.82 1.99 -6.71
N MET A 334 -2.89 1.07 -6.85
CA MET A 334 -1.82 0.78 -5.90
C MET A 334 -0.49 0.84 -6.63
N LYS A 335 0.53 1.28 -5.92
CA LYS A 335 1.91 1.25 -6.41
C LYS A 335 2.51 -0.11 -6.14
N VAL A 336 2.97 -0.78 -7.20
CA VAL A 336 3.48 -2.15 -7.17
C VAL A 336 4.93 -2.17 -7.67
N VAL A 337 5.81 -2.84 -6.91
CA VAL A 337 7.16 -3.18 -7.34
C VAL A 337 7.13 -4.58 -7.94
N PHE A 338 7.46 -4.71 -9.22
CA PHE A 338 7.51 -5.98 -9.92
C PHE A 338 8.85 -6.71 -9.70
N PRO A 339 8.94 -8.02 -9.99
CA PRO A 339 10.19 -8.78 -9.85
C PRO A 339 11.38 -8.24 -10.66
N ASP A 340 11.10 -7.47 -11.71
CA ASP A 340 12.11 -6.78 -12.53
C ASP A 340 12.46 -5.37 -12.00
N GLU A 341 12.11 -5.09 -10.74
CA GLU A 341 12.31 -3.83 -10.02
C GLU A 341 11.56 -2.63 -10.63
N ARG A 342 10.70 -2.85 -11.64
CA ARG A 342 9.84 -1.77 -12.16
C ARG A 342 8.79 -1.40 -11.14
N PHE A 343 8.56 -0.10 -11.03
CA PHE A 343 7.55 0.49 -10.17
C PHE A 343 6.40 1.01 -11.02
N GLN A 344 5.21 0.44 -10.86
CA GLN A 344 4.05 0.82 -11.67
C GLN A 344 2.82 1.08 -10.80
N THR A 345 1.98 1.99 -11.28
CA THR A 345 0.63 2.19 -10.75
C THR A 345 -0.27 1.15 -11.40
N CYS A 346 -0.96 0.34 -10.59
CA CYS A 346 -1.75 -0.80 -11.05
C CYS A 346 -3.10 -0.85 -10.34
N LEU A 347 -4.09 -1.49 -10.97
CA LEU A 347 -5.29 -1.95 -10.24
C LEU A 347 -5.05 -3.40 -9.80
N VAL A 348 -5.35 -3.67 -8.54
CA VAL A 348 -5.14 -4.99 -7.93
C VAL A 348 -6.51 -5.51 -7.47
N PRO A 349 -7.25 -6.25 -8.32
CA PRO A 349 -8.68 -6.48 -8.15
C PRO A 349 -9.14 -6.92 -6.76
N VAL A 350 -8.53 -7.97 -6.20
CA VAL A 350 -8.91 -8.51 -4.89
C VAL A 350 -8.38 -7.63 -3.74
N ALA A 351 -7.18 -7.07 -3.86
CA ALA A 351 -6.64 -6.15 -2.84
C ALA A 351 -7.42 -4.83 -2.76
N GLY A 352 -8.16 -4.46 -3.81
CA GLY A 352 -9.00 -3.26 -3.84
C GLY A 352 -10.11 -3.23 -2.79
N PHE A 353 -10.38 -4.34 -2.09
CA PHE A 353 -11.31 -4.39 -0.95
C PHE A 353 -10.64 -4.14 0.41
N LEU A 354 -9.33 -3.93 0.47
CA LEU A 354 -8.64 -3.58 1.71
C LEU A 354 -8.90 -2.11 2.03
N ASN A 355 -9.83 -1.86 2.95
CA ASN A 355 -10.16 -0.50 3.38
C ASN A 355 -9.05 0.13 4.21
N HIS A 356 -8.97 1.46 4.16
CA HIS A 356 -8.05 2.23 5.00
C HIS A 356 -8.49 2.20 6.47
N SER A 357 -7.51 2.14 7.36
CA SER A 357 -7.70 2.33 8.79
C SER A 357 -6.82 3.48 9.27
N VAL A 358 -7.34 4.28 10.20
CA VAL A 358 -6.62 5.42 10.82
C VAL A 358 -5.41 4.94 11.63
N CYS A 359 -5.52 3.72 12.17
CA CYS A 359 -4.38 2.96 12.64
C CYS A 359 -3.89 2.14 11.45
N LEU A 360 -2.66 2.39 10.96
CA LEU A 360 -2.02 1.49 9.99
C LEU A 360 -2.29 0.06 10.47
N ASN A 361 -2.87 -0.79 9.63
CA ASN A 361 -2.97 -2.21 9.91
C ASN A 361 -2.30 -2.88 8.74
N PHE A 362 -1.08 -3.39 8.96
CA PHE A 362 -0.33 -4.37 8.15
C PHE A 362 -0.30 -4.25 6.62
N ALA A 363 -0.70 -3.12 6.05
CA ALA A 363 -0.54 -2.84 4.64
C ALA A 363 0.88 -2.32 4.35
N SER A 364 1.91 -2.94 4.95
CA SER A 364 2.99 -3.38 4.08
C SER A 364 2.37 -4.51 3.30
N VAL A 365 1.64 -4.16 2.23
CA VAL A 365 1.25 -5.13 1.23
C VAL A 365 2.57 -5.54 0.59
N VAL A 366 3.31 -6.41 1.26
CA VAL A 366 4.23 -7.31 0.61
C VAL A 366 3.28 -8.22 -0.14
N VAL A 367 2.82 -7.77 -1.32
CA VAL A 367 2.37 -8.70 -2.32
C VAL A 367 3.62 -9.50 -2.62
N ILE A 368 3.74 -10.67 -2.00
CA ILE A 368 4.74 -11.64 -2.39
C ILE A 368 4.28 -12.08 -3.78
N PHE A 369 4.86 -11.47 -4.80
CA PHE A 369 4.71 -11.92 -6.16
C PHE A 369 5.36 -13.28 -6.24
N ASN A 370 4.54 -14.33 -6.33
CA ASN A 370 5.01 -15.67 -6.58
C ASN A 370 5.17 -15.82 -8.10
N PRO A 371 6.40 -15.82 -8.66
CA PRO A 371 6.58 -16.16 -10.05
C PRO A 371 6.41 -17.67 -10.15
N VAL A 372 5.22 -18.14 -10.53
CA VAL A 372 5.02 -19.54 -10.90
C VAL A 372 5.75 -19.78 -12.23
N TYR A 373 7.07 -19.93 -12.18
CA TYR A 373 7.82 -20.64 -13.20
C TYR A 373 8.04 -22.06 -12.70
N ASN A 374 7.17 -22.97 -13.14
CA ASN A 374 7.43 -24.39 -13.10
C ASN A 374 8.64 -24.70 -13.99
N LEU A 375 9.85 -24.58 -13.46
CA LEU A 375 11.03 -25.18 -14.06
C LEU A 375 11.06 -26.66 -13.67
N LYS A 376 10.40 -27.48 -14.50
CA LYS A 376 10.72 -28.91 -14.60
C LYS A 376 12.18 -28.99 -15.08
N LEU A 377 13.07 -29.46 -14.22
CA LEU A 377 14.36 -29.96 -14.69
C LEU A 377 14.11 -31.23 -15.50
N PRO A 378 14.70 -31.37 -16.71
CA PRO A 378 14.77 -32.68 -17.35
C PRO A 378 15.62 -33.59 -16.47
N THR A 379 15.18 -34.85 -16.35
CA THR A 379 15.92 -35.97 -15.75
C THR A 379 17.36 -36.07 -16.21
#